data_AF-A0A0T5VVB1-F1
#
_entry.id   AF-A0A0T5VVB1-F1
#
_cell.length_a   1.000
_cell.length_b   1.000
_cell.length_c   1.000
_cell.angle_alpha   90.00
_cell.angle_beta   90.00
_cell.angle_gamma   90.00
#
_symmetry.space_group_name_H-M   'P 1'
#
loop_
_entity.id
_entity.type
_entity.pdbx_description
1 polymer ?
#
loop_
_entity_poly.entity_id
_entity_poly.type
_entity_poly.pdbx_seq_one_letter_code
_entity_poly.pdbx_strand_id
1 'polypeptide(L)'
;MSGYFSSEGTFLLYGILSGVLLQACWGLLQYLTLSPVYIGRSGIQGGFINPGIYGCFMAVGLIIIIHLITIYKGTKPGLIFLITTTMLVLAALIFSLSRTAYIAALLGTGILLSPRLDFKCHVWFMRFRFLLLGAFIIAFIGLFYYLWQRNTLSVSGRFLIWKISFRMFMDYPVFGIGYGNFFTEYGNYQAAYFQSGNGTLQEVKTAGLNYYPFNELLKVAVENGIIGLALFLWMLILCIRSWSRIKAKYPHLIVFISMLIVIMIFGMFSYPLQSDAINCVFYFSIAAIASFQMSLYTFNFNRIKKISMLIPVILLFGLSMRKINALNDWRKAQSSMVYAEGDALRKYEKIYHVLDNNGAFLFNYGALLADMNVNDKSLNILTSAQRYLSNPKLATILAIIYNRMQNYGKAERYYLSCAYMEPKRFVPFNTLLVFYRNTGQTFKAQNIARKIIDKPVKIPSLRISEIKNAARQYLFVSQNDKPPLLNKK
;
A
#
# COMPACT_ATOMS: atom_id res chain seq x y z
N MET A 1 12.86 -38.91 16.58
CA MET A 1 11.99 -38.17 15.63
C MET A 1 12.85 -37.62 14.50
N SER A 2 12.93 -38.39 13.42
CA SER A 2 13.50 -38.01 12.13
C SER A 2 12.79 -36.76 11.61
N GLY A 3 13.57 -35.72 11.33
CA GLY A 3 13.05 -34.44 10.86
C GLY A 3 12.33 -34.58 9.54
N TYR A 4 11.03 -34.29 9.54
CA TYR A 4 10.13 -34.26 8.39
C TYR A 4 10.55 -33.28 7.27
N PHE A 5 11.72 -32.62 7.33
CA PHE A 5 12.00 -31.43 6.51
C PHE A 5 13.34 -31.38 5.75
N SER A 6 14.22 -32.39 5.77
CA SER A 6 15.47 -32.26 4.99
C SER A 6 15.28 -32.47 3.48
N SER A 7 14.34 -33.32 3.04
CA SER A 7 13.99 -33.50 1.61
C SER A 7 12.80 -32.64 1.19
N GLU A 8 11.76 -32.56 2.02
CA GLU A 8 10.54 -31.80 1.74
C GLU A 8 10.74 -30.28 1.77
N GLY A 9 11.58 -29.77 2.68
CA GLY A 9 11.89 -28.33 2.75
C GLY A 9 12.59 -27.83 1.49
N THR A 10 13.52 -28.62 0.95
CA THR A 10 14.19 -28.33 -0.32
C THR A 10 13.22 -28.38 -1.49
N PHE A 11 12.30 -29.35 -1.51
CA PHE A 11 11.23 -29.42 -2.54
C PHE A 11 10.36 -28.15 -2.55
N LEU A 12 9.96 -27.66 -1.38
CA LEU A 12 9.18 -26.43 -1.24
C LEU A 12 9.96 -25.20 -1.74
N LEU A 13 11.26 -25.10 -1.43
CA LEU A 13 12.12 -24.04 -1.95
C LEU A 13 12.20 -24.06 -3.49
N TYR A 14 12.29 -25.25 -4.10
CA TYR A 14 12.20 -25.39 -5.56
C TYR A 14 10.84 -24.97 -6.12
N GLY A 15 9.75 -25.24 -5.40
CA GLY A 15 8.40 -24.77 -5.76
C GLY A 15 8.26 -23.24 -5.72
N ILE A 16 8.83 -22.58 -4.72
CA ILE A 16 8.88 -21.10 -4.68
C ILE A 16 9.77 -20.60 -5.82
N LEU A 17 10.94 -21.22 -6.02
CA LEU A 17 11.89 -20.85 -7.06
C LEU A 17 11.30 -20.95 -8.47
N SER A 18 10.49 -21.96 -8.78
CA SER A 18 9.84 -22.06 -10.08
C SER A 18 8.91 -20.86 -10.33
N GLY A 19 8.17 -20.42 -9.31
CA GLY A 19 7.38 -19.19 -9.34
C GLY A 19 8.25 -17.94 -9.56
N VAL A 20 9.41 -17.84 -8.90
CA VAL A 20 10.37 -16.76 -9.12
C VAL A 20 10.88 -16.77 -10.55
N LEU A 21 11.28 -17.92 -11.09
CA LEU A 21 11.80 -18.05 -12.46
C LEU A 21 10.73 -17.64 -13.49
N LEU A 22 9.49 -18.10 -13.33
CA LEU A 22 8.38 -17.69 -14.19
C LEU A 22 8.18 -16.17 -14.18
N GLN A 23 8.23 -15.55 -13.01
CA GLN A 23 8.11 -14.09 -12.88
C GLN A 23 9.31 -13.35 -13.46
N ALA A 24 10.54 -13.87 -13.29
CA ALA A 24 11.75 -13.31 -13.87
C ALA A 24 11.69 -13.33 -15.40
N CYS A 25 11.35 -14.47 -16.00
CA CYS A 25 11.16 -14.61 -17.44
C CYS A 25 10.06 -13.67 -17.94
N TRP A 26 8.90 -13.64 -17.29
CA TRP A 26 7.80 -12.73 -17.66
C TRP A 26 8.22 -11.27 -17.61
N GLY A 27 8.89 -10.84 -16.54
CA GLY A 27 9.36 -9.46 -16.40
C GLY A 27 10.40 -9.06 -17.45
N LEU A 28 11.32 -9.96 -17.78
CA LEU A 28 12.31 -9.71 -18.84
C LEU A 28 11.66 -9.71 -20.24
N LEU A 29 10.66 -10.57 -20.49
CA LEU A 29 9.89 -10.54 -21.73
C LEU A 29 9.09 -9.25 -21.89
N GLN A 30 8.55 -8.67 -20.81
CA GLN A 30 7.89 -7.36 -20.86
C GLN A 30 8.82 -6.26 -21.38
N TYR A 31 10.10 -6.31 -21.01
CA TYR A 31 11.11 -5.37 -21.48
C TYR A 31 11.39 -5.53 -22.99
N LEU A 32 11.49 -6.78 -23.46
CA LEU A 32 11.81 -7.09 -24.86
C LEU A 32 10.64 -6.85 -25.83
N THR A 33 9.40 -7.03 -25.36
CA THR A 33 8.20 -7.01 -26.23
C THR A 33 7.56 -5.63 -26.41
N LEU A 34 8.11 -4.57 -25.81
CA LEU A 34 7.54 -3.20 -25.85
C LEU A 34 6.01 -3.20 -25.61
N SER A 35 5.53 -4.08 -24.73
CA SER A 35 4.09 -4.27 -24.53
C SER A 35 3.39 -2.93 -24.30
N PRO A 36 2.26 -2.62 -24.95
CA PRO A 36 1.55 -1.34 -24.78
C PRO A 36 1.19 -1.04 -23.31
N VAL A 37 1.03 -2.08 -22.49
CA VAL A 37 0.79 -2.02 -21.03
C VAL A 37 1.98 -1.43 -20.25
N TYR A 38 3.16 -1.38 -20.87
CA TYR A 38 4.44 -0.99 -20.30
C TYR A 38 4.86 0.45 -20.65
N ILE A 39 4.23 1.08 -21.65
CA ILE A 39 4.58 2.43 -22.08
C ILE A 39 4.43 3.40 -20.89
N GLY A 40 5.54 4.04 -20.50
CA GLY A 40 5.59 5.01 -19.40
C GLY A 40 5.88 4.45 -18.00
N ARG A 41 6.16 3.15 -17.84
CA ARG A 41 6.60 2.58 -16.55
C ARG A 41 8.12 2.68 -16.39
N SER A 42 8.57 2.87 -15.15
CA SER A 42 9.98 3.11 -14.84
C SER A 42 10.82 1.84 -14.69
N GLY A 43 10.26 0.62 -14.78
CA GLY A 43 10.97 -0.64 -14.56
C GLY A 43 10.06 -1.85 -14.74
N ILE A 44 10.65 -3.05 -14.84
CA ILE A 44 9.88 -4.29 -15.06
C ILE A 44 9.17 -4.74 -13.79
N GLN A 45 8.02 -5.40 -13.93
CA GLN A 45 7.19 -5.77 -12.79
C GLN A 45 6.59 -7.18 -12.84
N GLY A 46 6.79 -7.93 -13.92
CA GLY A 46 6.20 -9.26 -14.03
C GLY A 46 4.67 -9.19 -13.98
N GLY A 47 4.07 -10.12 -13.25
CA GLY A 47 2.65 -10.11 -12.89
C GLY A 47 2.30 -9.27 -11.66
N PHE A 48 3.26 -8.54 -11.06
CA PHE A 48 3.01 -7.73 -9.87
C PHE A 48 2.47 -6.35 -10.24
N ILE A 49 1.87 -5.69 -9.25
CA ILE A 49 1.23 -4.38 -9.42
C ILE A 49 2.22 -3.26 -9.77
N ASN A 50 3.46 -3.34 -9.28
CA ASN A 50 4.52 -2.37 -9.54
C ASN A 50 5.94 -2.98 -9.47
N PRO A 51 6.95 -2.28 -10.02
CA PRO A 51 8.34 -2.77 -10.07
C PRO A 51 8.99 -2.93 -8.69
N GLY A 52 8.55 -2.16 -7.70
CA GLY A 52 9.07 -2.24 -6.33
C GLY A 52 8.78 -3.59 -5.68
N ILE A 53 7.50 -3.98 -5.65
CA ILE A 53 7.04 -5.25 -5.09
C ILE A 53 7.65 -6.43 -5.86
N TYR A 54 7.70 -6.34 -7.18
CA TYR A 54 8.39 -7.31 -8.03
C TYR A 54 9.87 -7.49 -7.64
N GLY A 55 10.60 -6.37 -7.48
CA GLY A 55 11.99 -6.39 -7.03
C GLY A 55 12.16 -7.06 -5.66
N CYS A 56 11.24 -6.84 -4.71
CA CYS A 56 11.27 -7.53 -3.43
C CYS A 56 11.10 -9.06 -3.58
N PHE A 57 10.19 -9.49 -4.46
CA PHE A 57 10.01 -10.92 -4.75
C PHE A 57 11.26 -11.53 -5.43
N MET A 58 11.91 -10.80 -6.34
CA MET A 58 13.19 -11.21 -6.93
C MET A 58 14.31 -11.29 -5.88
N ALA A 59 14.36 -10.34 -4.93
CA ALA A 59 15.32 -10.35 -3.83
C ALA A 59 15.14 -11.60 -2.95
N VAL A 60 13.90 -11.97 -2.61
CA VAL A 60 13.58 -13.22 -1.91
C VAL A 60 14.03 -14.44 -2.72
N GLY A 61 13.75 -14.45 -4.03
CA GLY A 61 14.20 -15.49 -4.95
C GLY A 61 15.72 -15.66 -4.98
N LEU A 62 16.47 -14.55 -4.95
CA LEU A 62 17.92 -14.57 -4.87
C LEU A 62 18.42 -15.27 -3.60
N ILE A 63 17.79 -15.01 -2.44
CA ILE A 63 18.11 -15.72 -1.18
C ILE A 63 17.93 -17.23 -1.32
N ILE A 64 16.82 -17.65 -1.94
CA ILE A 64 16.51 -19.07 -2.17
C ILE A 64 17.58 -19.71 -3.07
N ILE A 65 17.89 -19.10 -4.21
CA ILE A 65 18.81 -19.68 -5.20
C ILE A 65 20.22 -19.78 -4.65
N ILE A 66 20.71 -18.72 -4.00
CA ILE A 66 22.03 -18.74 -3.37
C ILE A 66 22.08 -19.85 -2.31
N HIS A 67 21.03 -19.98 -1.49
CA HIS A 67 20.97 -21.06 -0.52
C HIS A 67 21.03 -22.44 -1.18
N LEU A 68 20.22 -22.68 -2.21
CA LEU A 68 20.20 -23.94 -2.95
C LEU A 68 21.56 -24.26 -3.57
N ILE A 69 22.25 -23.28 -4.16
CA ILE A 69 23.61 -23.45 -4.68
C ILE A 69 24.57 -23.90 -3.58
N THR A 70 24.52 -23.27 -2.39
CA THR A 70 25.45 -23.61 -1.29
C THR A 70 25.27 -25.03 -0.74
N ILE A 71 24.12 -25.67 -0.96
CA ILE A 71 23.83 -27.03 -0.50
C ILE A 71 23.78 -28.04 -1.65
N TYR A 72 23.99 -27.59 -2.89
CA TYR A 72 23.85 -28.42 -4.08
C TYR A 72 24.99 -29.44 -4.19
N LYS A 73 24.65 -30.72 -4.31
CA LYS A 73 25.59 -31.84 -4.51
C LYS A 73 25.25 -32.69 -5.75
N GLY A 74 24.41 -32.18 -6.64
CA GLY A 74 23.89 -32.92 -7.79
C GLY A 74 24.80 -32.86 -9.01
N THR A 75 24.20 -33.16 -10.18
CA THR A 75 24.91 -33.22 -11.47
C THR A 75 25.30 -31.83 -11.99
N LYS A 76 26.29 -31.77 -12.91
CA LYS A 76 26.69 -30.54 -13.59
C LYS A 76 25.52 -29.80 -14.26
N PRO A 77 24.59 -30.46 -14.99
CA PRO A 77 23.42 -29.80 -15.58
C PRO A 77 22.54 -29.07 -14.57
N GLY A 78 22.29 -29.65 -13.39
CA GLY A 78 21.47 -28.97 -12.37
C GLY A 78 22.20 -27.79 -11.72
N LEU A 79 23.54 -27.81 -11.63
CA LEU A 79 24.30 -26.63 -11.21
C LEU A 79 24.23 -25.52 -12.27
N ILE A 80 24.35 -25.87 -13.55
CA ILE A 80 24.18 -24.93 -14.66
C ILE A 80 22.79 -24.30 -14.59
N PHE A 81 21.74 -25.09 -14.36
CA PHE A 81 20.37 -24.58 -14.18
C PHE A 81 20.25 -23.57 -13.04
N LEU A 82 20.87 -23.82 -11.88
CA LEU A 82 20.86 -22.87 -10.76
C LEU A 82 21.62 -21.58 -11.08
N ILE A 83 22.76 -21.68 -11.78
CA ILE A 83 23.56 -20.52 -12.20
C ILE A 83 22.80 -19.67 -13.23
N THR A 84 22.21 -20.29 -14.26
CA THR A 84 21.42 -19.58 -15.27
C THR A 84 20.19 -18.92 -14.64
N THR A 85 19.51 -19.62 -13.73
CA THR A 85 18.40 -19.06 -12.95
C THR A 85 18.86 -17.86 -12.10
N THR A 86 20.04 -17.93 -11.48
CA THR A 86 20.63 -16.79 -10.75
C THR A 86 20.83 -15.59 -11.65
N MET A 87 21.40 -15.78 -12.85
CA MET A 87 21.63 -14.69 -13.81
C MET A 87 20.30 -14.05 -14.24
N LEU A 88 19.28 -14.85 -14.52
CA LEU A 88 17.95 -14.35 -14.87
C LEU A 88 17.30 -13.55 -13.73
N VAL A 89 17.37 -14.05 -12.50
CA VAL A 89 16.81 -13.35 -11.33
C VAL A 89 17.58 -12.07 -11.02
N LEU A 90 18.91 -12.06 -11.16
CA LEU A 90 19.72 -10.84 -11.00
C LEU A 90 19.40 -9.81 -12.07
N ALA A 91 19.30 -10.21 -13.34
CA ALA A 91 18.89 -9.32 -14.41
C ALA A 91 17.49 -8.74 -14.13
N ALA A 92 16.54 -9.61 -13.76
CA ALA A 92 15.19 -9.20 -13.40
C ALA A 92 15.17 -8.22 -12.23
N LEU A 93 15.96 -8.47 -11.19
CA LEU A 93 16.12 -7.56 -10.05
C LEU A 93 16.66 -6.20 -10.55
N ILE A 94 17.75 -6.17 -11.31
CA ILE A 94 18.36 -4.93 -11.82
C ILE A 94 17.39 -4.11 -12.70
N PHE A 95 16.62 -4.77 -13.57
CA PHE A 95 15.64 -4.10 -14.42
C PHE A 95 14.36 -3.69 -13.68
N SER A 96 14.13 -4.18 -12.45
CA SER A 96 13.03 -3.69 -11.60
C SER A 96 13.22 -2.23 -11.18
N LEU A 97 14.47 -1.74 -11.20
CA LEU A 97 14.86 -0.39 -10.79
C LEU A 97 14.43 -0.04 -9.34
N SER A 98 14.25 -1.08 -8.51
CA SER A 98 13.86 -1.00 -7.11
C SER A 98 15.07 -0.94 -6.18
N ARG A 99 15.52 0.28 -5.87
CA ARG A 99 16.69 0.54 -5.01
C ARG A 99 16.59 -0.13 -3.63
N THR A 100 15.40 -0.07 -3.02
CA THR A 100 15.13 -0.72 -1.74
C THR A 100 15.28 -2.24 -1.84
N ALA A 101 14.86 -2.85 -2.96
CA ALA A 101 15.05 -4.28 -3.17
C ALA A 101 16.52 -4.67 -3.30
N TYR A 102 17.38 -3.82 -3.89
CA TYR A 102 18.83 -4.09 -4.00
C TYR A 102 19.48 -4.14 -2.63
N ILE A 103 19.17 -3.15 -1.79
CA ILE A 103 19.68 -3.07 -0.42
C ILE A 103 19.18 -4.26 0.40
N ALA A 104 17.89 -4.59 0.29
CA ALA A 104 17.32 -5.74 0.97
C ALA A 104 17.98 -7.06 0.53
N ALA A 105 18.15 -7.27 -0.78
CA ALA A 105 18.83 -8.46 -1.34
C ALA A 105 20.27 -8.60 -0.84
N LEU A 106 21.03 -7.50 -0.85
CA LEU A 106 22.42 -7.47 -0.39
C LEU A 106 22.51 -7.85 1.10
N LEU A 107 21.71 -7.22 1.95
CA LEU A 107 21.70 -7.48 3.40
C LEU A 107 21.21 -8.89 3.71
N GLY A 108 20.15 -9.35 3.04
CA GLY A 108 19.64 -10.71 3.19
C GLY A 108 20.65 -11.78 2.79
N THR A 109 21.42 -11.53 1.72
CA THR A 109 22.49 -12.42 1.25
C THR A 109 23.64 -12.43 2.25
N GLY A 110 24.03 -11.27 2.78
CA GLY A 110 25.04 -11.19 3.84
C GLY A 110 24.66 -12.01 5.07
N ILE A 111 23.40 -11.94 5.51
CA ILE A 111 22.89 -12.74 6.63
C ILE A 111 22.90 -14.23 6.29
N LEU A 112 22.48 -14.59 5.08
CA LEU A 112 22.45 -15.99 4.61
C LEU A 112 23.84 -16.62 4.66
N LEU A 113 24.85 -15.88 4.22
CA LEU A 113 26.24 -16.33 4.15
C LEU A 113 27.00 -16.19 5.47
N SER A 114 26.51 -15.37 6.41
CA SER A 114 27.19 -15.09 7.69
C SER A 114 27.59 -16.34 8.51
N PRO A 115 26.81 -17.43 8.58
CA PRO A 115 27.21 -18.63 9.34
C PRO A 115 28.27 -19.47 8.61
N ARG A 116 28.52 -19.19 7.33
CA ARG A 116 29.47 -19.91 6.46
C ARG A 116 30.80 -19.18 6.31
N LEU A 117 30.94 -17.99 6.90
CA LEU A 117 32.20 -17.26 6.93
C LEU A 117 33.18 -18.00 7.85
N ASP A 118 34.43 -18.17 7.39
CA ASP A 118 35.50 -18.80 8.16
C ASP A 118 35.67 -18.15 9.54
N PHE A 119 36.12 -18.93 10.52
CA PHE A 119 36.30 -18.48 11.90
C PHE A 119 37.14 -17.20 12.02
N LYS A 120 38.16 -17.03 11.17
CA LYS A 120 38.98 -15.80 11.11
C LYS A 120 38.18 -14.57 10.66
N CYS A 121 37.36 -14.71 9.62
CA CYS A 121 36.46 -13.66 9.15
C CYS A 121 35.36 -13.36 10.17
N HIS A 122 34.86 -14.38 10.87
CA HIS A 122 33.87 -14.21 11.94
C HIS A 122 34.45 -13.47 13.15
N VAL A 123 35.66 -13.81 13.59
CA VAL A 123 36.36 -13.11 14.68
C VAL A 123 36.68 -11.66 14.30
N TRP A 124 37.14 -11.41 13.07
CA TRP A 124 37.31 -10.04 12.55
C TRP A 124 35.99 -9.27 12.52
N PHE A 125 34.94 -9.85 11.95
CA PHE A 125 33.61 -9.23 11.91
C PHE A 125 33.10 -8.90 13.31
N MET A 126 33.22 -9.82 14.27
CA MET A 126 32.78 -9.61 15.66
C MET A 126 33.64 -8.58 16.40
N ARG A 127 34.95 -8.52 16.13
CA ARG A 127 35.89 -7.52 16.67
C ARG A 127 35.59 -6.12 16.15
N PHE A 128 35.24 -5.99 14.87
CA PHE A 128 34.97 -4.71 14.22
C PHE A 128 33.47 -4.41 14.06
N ARG A 129 32.57 -5.19 14.66
CA ARG A 129 31.13 -5.10 14.40
C ARG A 129 30.54 -3.71 14.60
N PHE A 130 31.02 -2.97 15.60
CA PHE A 130 30.57 -1.60 15.87
C PHE A 130 31.13 -0.59 14.87
N LEU A 131 32.38 -0.79 14.41
CA LEU A 131 32.99 0.01 13.35
C LEU A 131 32.34 -0.26 11.98
N LEU A 132 32.05 -1.53 11.67
CA LEU A 132 31.31 -1.94 10.49
C LEU A 132 29.86 -1.44 10.52
N LEU A 133 29.21 -1.47 11.69
CA LEU A 133 27.89 -0.88 11.88
C LEU A 133 27.93 0.64 11.69
N GLY A 134 28.93 1.32 12.24
CA GLY A 134 29.14 2.76 12.05
C GLY A 134 29.39 3.11 10.58
N ALA A 135 30.29 2.40 9.89
CA ALA A 135 30.55 2.56 8.47
C ALA A 135 29.31 2.26 7.62
N PHE A 136 28.53 1.23 7.98
CA PHE A 136 27.26 0.92 7.34
C PHE A 136 26.24 2.04 7.55
N ILE A 137 26.10 2.58 8.76
CA ILE A 137 25.21 3.71 9.04
C ILE A 137 25.64 4.94 8.24
N ILE A 138 26.93 5.25 8.17
CA ILE A 138 27.45 6.39 7.40
C ILE A 138 27.20 6.18 5.90
N ALA A 139 27.51 5.00 5.36
CA ALA A 139 27.24 4.66 3.96
C ALA A 139 25.72 4.68 3.66
N PHE A 140 24.90 4.24 4.60
CA PHE A 140 23.44 4.27 4.50
C PHE A 140 22.91 5.70 4.53
N ILE A 141 23.42 6.56 5.41
CA ILE A 141 23.08 8.00 5.46
C ILE A 141 23.53 8.69 4.17
N GLY A 142 24.75 8.41 3.69
CA GLY A 142 25.29 8.97 2.44
C GLY A 142 24.49 8.54 1.22
N LEU A 143 24.15 7.25 1.13
CA LEU A 143 23.27 6.73 0.09
C LEU A 143 21.87 7.33 0.21
N PHE A 144 21.30 7.41 1.40
CA PHE A 144 20.00 8.03 1.64
C PHE A 144 19.98 9.49 1.18
N TYR A 145 21.01 10.27 1.52
CA TYR A 145 21.18 11.66 1.10
C TYR A 145 21.33 11.78 -0.43
N TYR A 146 22.13 10.93 -1.05
CA TYR A 146 22.27 10.87 -2.52
C TYR A 146 20.94 10.55 -3.20
N LEU A 147 20.20 9.56 -2.68
CA LEU A 147 18.90 9.15 -3.22
C LEU A 147 17.81 10.22 -2.98
N TRP A 148 17.88 10.96 -1.88
CA TRP A 148 17.04 12.11 -1.57
C TRP A 148 17.15 13.18 -2.66
N GLN A 149 18.37 13.56 -3.04
CA GLN A 149 18.57 14.58 -4.08
C GLN A 149 17.99 14.18 -5.44
N ARG A 150 18.01 12.89 -5.78
CA ARG A 150 17.57 12.38 -7.09
C ARG A 150 16.05 12.19 -7.20
N ASN A 151 15.29 12.20 -6.10
CA ASN A 151 13.85 11.92 -6.13
C ASN A 151 13.06 12.66 -5.03
N THR A 152 13.38 13.94 -4.83
CA THR A 152 12.85 14.78 -3.75
C THR A 152 11.32 14.73 -3.61
N LEU A 153 10.57 14.73 -4.71
CA LEU A 153 9.10 14.67 -4.69
C LEU A 153 8.53 13.34 -4.17
N SER A 154 9.15 12.21 -4.52
CA SER A 154 8.71 10.89 -4.07
C SER A 154 9.01 10.69 -2.58
N VAL A 155 10.21 11.09 -2.14
CA VAL A 155 10.59 10.94 -0.73
C VAL A 155 9.86 11.94 0.16
N SER A 156 9.71 13.20 -0.26
CA SER A 156 8.90 14.19 0.48
C SER A 156 7.43 13.82 0.55
N GLY A 157 6.87 13.17 -0.48
CA GLY A 157 5.53 12.60 -0.44
C GLY A 157 5.38 11.55 0.67
N ARG A 158 6.36 10.63 0.82
CA ARG A 158 6.34 9.63 1.90
C ARG A 158 6.44 10.25 3.29
N PHE A 159 7.24 11.31 3.46
CA PHE A 159 7.30 12.01 4.75
C PHE A 159 5.99 12.66 5.14
N LEU A 160 5.26 13.27 4.20
CA LEU A 160 3.90 13.75 4.45
C LEU A 160 2.98 12.59 4.85
N ILE A 161 3.03 11.47 4.13
CA ILE A 161 2.25 10.27 4.48
C ILE A 161 2.56 9.83 5.91
N TRP A 162 3.82 9.74 6.29
CA TRP A 162 4.24 9.34 7.64
C TRP A 162 3.80 10.35 8.71
N LYS A 163 3.87 11.65 8.42
CA LYS A 163 3.38 12.71 9.32
C LYS A 163 1.89 12.55 9.61
N ILE A 164 1.08 12.37 8.56
CA ILE A 164 -0.37 12.15 8.69
C ILE A 164 -0.63 10.83 9.42
N SER A 165 0.09 9.76 9.07
CA SER A 165 -0.02 8.45 9.71
C SER A 165 0.31 8.51 11.21
N PHE A 166 1.33 9.27 11.59
CA PHE A 166 1.69 9.45 12.99
C PHE A 166 0.56 10.14 13.77
N ARG A 167 -0.12 11.13 13.17
CA ARG A 167 -1.31 11.74 13.77
C ARG A 167 -2.44 10.73 13.94
N MET A 168 -2.67 9.85 12.95
CA MET A 168 -3.66 8.76 13.08
C MET A 168 -3.32 7.82 14.25
N PHE A 169 -2.04 7.48 14.42
CA PHE A 169 -1.58 6.67 15.56
C PHE A 169 -1.79 7.39 16.90
N MET A 170 -1.49 8.69 16.98
CA MET A 170 -1.62 9.47 18.22
C MET A 170 -3.07 9.60 18.69
N ASP A 171 -4.04 9.60 17.79
CA ASP A 171 -5.46 9.61 18.15
C ASP A 171 -5.94 8.27 18.73
N TYR A 172 -5.33 7.15 18.31
CA TYR A 172 -5.70 5.79 18.75
C TYR A 172 -4.46 4.93 19.11
N PRO A 173 -3.66 5.31 20.11
CA PRO A 173 -2.31 4.74 20.30
C PRO A 173 -2.31 3.30 20.83
N VAL A 174 -3.35 2.87 21.54
CA VAL A 174 -3.36 1.58 22.25
C VAL A 174 -3.71 0.43 21.32
N PHE A 175 -4.88 0.51 20.68
CA PHE A 175 -5.45 -0.54 19.82
C PHE A 175 -5.52 -0.15 18.34
N GLY A 176 -5.14 1.07 17.98
CA GLY A 176 -5.23 1.56 16.61
C GLY A 176 -6.66 1.78 16.15
N ILE A 177 -6.79 2.11 14.87
CA ILE A 177 -8.09 2.37 14.22
C ILE A 177 -8.78 1.11 13.67
N GLY A 178 -8.19 -0.07 13.86
CA GLY A 178 -8.64 -1.35 13.30
C GLY A 178 -7.93 -1.73 12.00
N TYR A 179 -7.73 -3.03 11.81
CA TYR A 179 -7.06 -3.60 10.63
C TYR A 179 -7.77 -3.20 9.32
N GLY A 180 -6.99 -2.74 8.34
CA GLY A 180 -7.48 -2.31 7.03
C GLY A 180 -8.06 -0.90 6.98
N ASN A 181 -8.18 -0.19 8.11
CA ASN A 181 -8.77 1.14 8.15
C ASN A 181 -7.77 2.28 7.83
N PHE A 182 -6.50 1.97 7.54
CA PHE A 182 -5.56 3.02 7.11
C PHE A 182 -6.08 3.77 5.88
N PHE A 183 -6.45 3.04 4.82
CA PHE A 183 -6.94 3.65 3.59
C PHE A 183 -8.29 4.36 3.77
N THR A 184 -9.14 3.85 4.66
CA THR A 184 -10.48 4.42 4.90
C THR A 184 -10.41 5.74 5.64
N GLU A 185 -9.42 5.97 6.49
CA GLU A 185 -9.32 7.20 7.29
C GLU A 185 -8.23 8.17 6.82
N TYR A 186 -7.20 7.71 6.11
CA TYR A 186 -6.07 8.56 5.71
C TYR A 186 -6.51 9.85 4.98
N GLY A 187 -7.51 9.76 4.10
CA GLY A 187 -8.04 10.93 3.40
C GLY A 187 -8.66 11.97 4.34
N ASN A 188 -9.41 11.53 5.34
CA ASN A 188 -10.03 12.40 6.34
C ASN A 188 -8.96 13.13 7.17
N TYR A 189 -7.95 12.40 7.62
CA TYR A 189 -6.82 12.97 8.37
C TYR A 189 -6.00 13.95 7.53
N GLN A 190 -5.74 13.62 6.26
CA GLN A 190 -5.07 14.53 5.34
C GLN A 190 -5.89 15.80 5.13
N ALA A 191 -7.22 15.68 4.94
CA ALA A 191 -8.09 16.83 4.78
C ALA A 191 -8.06 17.74 6.02
N ALA A 192 -8.17 17.17 7.22
CA ALA A 192 -8.10 17.91 8.47
C ALA A 192 -6.76 18.65 8.65
N TYR A 193 -5.64 18.02 8.27
CA TYR A 193 -4.31 18.65 8.33
C TYR A 193 -4.17 19.88 7.43
N PHE A 194 -4.63 19.79 6.18
CA PHE A 194 -4.56 20.94 5.27
C PHE A 194 -5.60 22.01 5.59
N GLN A 195 -6.77 21.60 6.08
CA GLN A 195 -7.82 22.53 6.49
C GLN A 195 -7.40 23.38 7.70
N SER A 196 -6.59 22.84 8.62
CA SER A 196 -6.07 23.58 9.79
C SER A 196 -5.02 24.65 9.45
N GLY A 197 -4.57 24.73 8.20
CA GLY A 197 -3.54 25.69 7.77
C GLY A 197 -2.09 25.24 8.05
N ASN A 198 -1.88 24.03 8.58
CA ASN A 198 -0.54 23.52 8.92
C ASN A 198 0.25 23.03 7.69
N GLY A 199 -0.42 22.79 6.57
CA GLY A 199 0.20 22.23 5.37
C GLY A 199 1.04 23.24 4.60
N THR A 200 2.31 22.91 4.36
CA THR A 200 3.22 23.73 3.55
C THR A 200 2.91 23.64 2.06
N LEU A 201 3.35 24.63 1.28
CA LEU A 201 3.19 24.61 -0.19
C LEU A 201 3.85 23.40 -0.85
N GLN A 202 4.95 22.89 -0.28
CA GLN A 202 5.63 21.70 -0.79
C GLN A 202 4.82 20.43 -0.53
N GLU A 203 4.23 20.30 0.67
CA GLU A 203 3.33 19.19 1.00
C GLU A 203 2.08 19.20 0.14
N VAL A 204 1.54 20.38 -0.16
CA VAL A 204 0.40 20.51 -1.08
C VAL A 204 0.74 19.94 -2.47
N LYS A 205 1.98 20.05 -2.95
CA LYS A 205 2.38 19.51 -4.28
C LYS A 205 2.47 17.98 -4.31
N THR A 206 2.73 17.33 -3.17
CA THR A 206 2.91 15.88 -3.05
C THR A 206 1.69 15.16 -2.50
N ALA A 207 0.81 15.87 -1.80
CA ALA A 207 -0.42 15.34 -1.22
C ALA A 207 -1.29 14.60 -2.25
N GLY A 208 -1.88 13.50 -1.80
CA GLY A 208 -2.77 12.65 -2.58
C GLY A 208 -3.31 11.55 -1.69
N LEU A 209 -4.30 10.81 -2.19
CA LEU A 209 -4.76 9.63 -1.47
C LEU A 209 -3.73 8.51 -1.59
N ASN A 210 -3.55 7.77 -0.50
CA ASN A 210 -2.66 6.63 -0.45
C ASN A 210 -3.37 5.48 0.26
N TYR A 211 -3.20 4.27 -0.28
CA TYR A 211 -3.73 3.04 0.32
C TYR A 211 -2.85 2.53 1.47
N TYR A 212 -1.57 2.94 1.49
CA TYR A 212 -0.58 2.42 2.40
C TYR A 212 0.36 3.54 2.87
N PRO A 213 0.91 3.44 4.09
CA PRO A 213 1.89 4.39 4.60
C PRO A 213 3.28 4.22 3.97
N PHE A 214 3.50 3.20 3.12
CA PHE A 214 4.83 2.81 2.62
C PHE A 214 5.84 2.50 3.75
N ASN A 215 5.32 1.98 4.86
CA ASN A 215 6.08 1.47 5.99
C ASN A 215 5.19 0.48 6.75
N GLU A 216 5.52 -0.81 6.71
CA GLU A 216 4.69 -1.88 7.30
C GLU A 216 4.57 -1.75 8.83
N LEU A 217 5.64 -1.34 9.52
CA LEU A 217 5.61 -1.16 10.98
C LEU A 217 4.69 0.01 11.36
N LEU A 218 4.76 1.10 10.61
CA LEU A 218 3.87 2.24 10.81
C LEU A 218 2.41 1.86 10.49
N LYS A 219 2.17 1.02 9.48
CA LYS A 219 0.83 0.50 9.20
C LYS A 219 0.30 -0.31 10.38
N VAL A 220 1.09 -1.25 10.90
CA VAL A 220 0.72 -2.06 12.07
C VAL A 220 0.43 -1.16 13.28
N ALA A 221 1.25 -0.14 13.51
CA ALA A 221 1.05 0.83 14.59
C ALA A 221 -0.27 1.61 14.44
N VAL A 222 -0.56 2.15 13.25
CA VAL A 222 -1.79 2.91 13.01
C VAL A 222 -3.02 2.01 13.15
N GLU A 223 -3.00 0.83 12.56
CA GLU A 223 -4.17 -0.05 12.50
C GLU A 223 -4.40 -0.86 13.77
N ASN A 224 -3.34 -1.24 14.51
CA ASN A 224 -3.44 -2.13 15.68
C ASN A 224 -2.85 -1.53 16.96
N GLY A 225 -2.39 -0.28 16.92
CA GLY A 225 -1.80 0.43 18.04
C GLY A 225 -0.47 -0.15 18.50
N ILE A 226 -0.01 0.31 19.66
CA ILE A 226 1.25 -0.12 20.26
C ILE A 226 1.21 -1.58 20.69
N ILE A 227 0.03 -2.11 21.07
CA ILE A 227 -0.13 -3.52 21.45
C ILE A 227 0.10 -4.40 20.23
N GLY A 228 -0.56 -4.10 19.11
CA GLY A 228 -0.37 -4.85 17.87
C GLY A 228 1.07 -4.77 17.34
N LEU A 229 1.68 -3.58 17.41
CA LEU A 229 3.09 -3.41 17.05
C LEU A 229 4.02 -4.23 17.94
N ALA A 230 3.81 -4.23 19.26
CA ALA A 230 4.62 -4.99 20.21
C ALA A 230 4.52 -6.49 19.95
N LEU A 231 3.31 -7.02 19.72
CA LEU A 231 3.11 -8.44 19.38
C LEU A 231 3.78 -8.81 18.06
N PHE A 232 3.65 -7.95 17.04
CA PHE A 232 4.27 -8.17 15.75
C PHE A 232 5.81 -8.19 15.85
N LEU A 233 6.41 -7.23 16.55
CA LEU A 233 7.85 -7.18 16.79
C LEU A 233 8.32 -8.35 17.66
N TRP A 234 7.55 -8.73 18.68
CA TRP A 234 7.86 -9.88 19.52
C TRP A 234 7.92 -11.16 18.70
N MET A 235 6.94 -11.40 17.82
CA MET A 235 6.95 -12.54 16.90
C MET A 235 8.24 -12.58 16.05
N LEU A 236 8.62 -11.45 15.45
CA LEU A 236 9.86 -11.37 14.65
C LEU A 236 11.12 -11.65 15.48
N ILE A 237 11.18 -11.11 16.70
CA ILE A 237 12.29 -11.35 17.64
C ILE A 237 12.37 -12.83 18.01
N LEU A 238 11.24 -13.52 18.22
CA LEU A 238 11.22 -14.96 18.49
C LEU A 238 11.77 -15.76 17.31
N CYS A 239 11.39 -15.41 16.07
CA CYS A 239 11.95 -16.05 14.87
C CYS A 239 13.48 -15.89 14.82
N ILE A 240 14.00 -14.68 15.02
CA ILE A 240 15.44 -14.41 15.00
C ILE A 240 16.17 -15.12 16.14
N ARG A 241 15.64 -15.07 17.38
CA ARG A 241 16.25 -15.72 18.55
C ARG A 241 16.24 -17.25 18.45
N SER A 242 15.34 -17.83 17.67
CA SER A 242 15.32 -19.27 17.46
C SER A 242 16.56 -19.76 16.71
N TRP A 243 17.17 -18.90 15.87
CA TRP A 243 18.39 -19.20 15.14
C TRP A 243 19.52 -19.70 16.02
N SER A 244 19.81 -19.03 17.13
CA SER A 244 20.93 -19.39 18.01
C SER A 244 20.79 -20.81 18.58
N ARG A 245 19.55 -21.26 18.79
CA ARG A 245 19.21 -22.58 19.32
C ARG A 245 19.23 -23.67 18.24
N ILE A 246 18.78 -23.36 17.03
CA ILE A 246 18.61 -24.36 15.97
C ILE A 246 19.77 -24.44 14.98
N LYS A 247 20.64 -23.41 14.90
CA LYS A 247 21.71 -23.32 13.88
C LYS A 247 22.65 -24.52 13.82
N ALA A 248 22.96 -25.13 14.97
CA ALA A 248 23.87 -26.28 15.05
C ALA A 248 23.24 -27.54 14.45
N LYS A 249 21.93 -27.71 14.61
CA LYS A 249 21.19 -28.90 14.17
C LYS A 249 20.58 -28.73 12.77
N TYR A 250 20.15 -27.52 12.44
CA TYR A 250 19.42 -27.18 11.21
C TYR A 250 19.98 -25.90 10.57
N PRO A 251 21.22 -25.93 10.04
CA PRO A 251 21.87 -24.74 9.48
C PRO A 251 21.17 -24.17 8.25
N HIS A 252 20.33 -24.95 7.56
CA HIS A 252 19.59 -24.52 6.37
C HIS A 252 18.47 -23.52 6.69
N LEU A 253 17.96 -23.46 7.93
CA LEU A 253 16.86 -22.56 8.32
C LEU A 253 17.21 -21.07 8.25
N ILE A 254 18.49 -20.75 8.16
CA ILE A 254 18.94 -19.37 7.92
C ILE A 254 18.30 -18.77 6.66
N VAL A 255 17.94 -19.59 5.66
CA VAL A 255 17.27 -19.11 4.44
C VAL A 255 15.95 -18.43 4.74
N PHE A 256 15.13 -18.99 5.63
CA PHE A 256 13.83 -18.41 6.01
C PHE A 256 14.00 -17.13 6.84
N ILE A 257 15.01 -17.09 7.72
CA ILE A 257 15.34 -15.88 8.48
C ILE A 257 15.82 -14.77 7.53
N SER A 258 16.68 -15.10 6.57
CA SER A 258 17.12 -14.16 5.54
C SER A 258 15.96 -13.64 4.71
N MET A 259 15.01 -14.50 4.29
CA MET A 259 13.80 -14.07 3.58
C MET A 259 12.95 -13.11 4.41
N LEU A 260 12.70 -13.40 5.69
CA LEU A 260 11.96 -12.51 6.59
C LEU A 260 12.64 -11.15 6.69
N ILE A 261 13.97 -11.12 6.85
CA ILE A 261 14.73 -9.89 6.97
C ILE A 261 14.70 -9.08 5.65
N VAL A 262 14.80 -9.72 4.48
CA VAL A 262 14.62 -9.06 3.18
C VAL A 262 13.25 -8.38 3.11
N ILE A 263 12.19 -9.10 3.45
CA ILE A 263 10.81 -8.59 3.41
C ILE A 263 10.65 -7.43 4.39
N MET A 264 11.20 -7.54 5.60
CA MET A 264 11.10 -6.49 6.63
C MET A 264 11.90 -5.24 6.28
N ILE A 265 13.14 -5.37 5.80
CA ILE A 265 13.96 -4.23 5.33
C ILE A 265 13.23 -3.51 4.20
N PHE A 266 12.68 -4.27 3.25
CA PHE A 266 11.90 -3.71 2.16
C PHE A 266 10.63 -3.02 2.68
N GLY A 267 9.96 -3.63 3.67
CA GLY A 267 8.77 -3.12 4.32
C GLY A 267 8.97 -1.83 5.13
N MET A 268 10.20 -1.46 5.50
CA MET A 268 10.46 -0.15 6.13
C MET A 268 10.20 1.04 5.19
N PHE A 269 10.26 0.80 3.87
CA PHE A 269 10.14 1.84 2.84
C PHE A 269 9.11 1.50 1.75
N SER A 270 8.30 0.46 1.96
CA SER A 270 7.33 -0.04 1.00
C SER A 270 6.22 -0.83 1.71
N TYR A 271 5.46 -1.64 0.98
CA TYR A 271 4.29 -2.38 1.46
C TYR A 271 4.25 -3.84 0.95
N PRO A 272 5.32 -4.64 1.15
CA PRO A 272 5.43 -6.00 0.63
C PRO A 272 4.32 -6.94 1.13
N LEU A 273 3.79 -6.76 2.33
CA LEU A 273 2.79 -7.68 2.92
C LEU A 273 1.40 -7.51 2.31
N GLN A 274 1.20 -6.51 1.46
CA GLN A 274 -0.02 -6.34 0.67
C GLN A 274 -0.01 -7.15 -0.63
N SER A 275 1.15 -7.73 -0.97
CA SER A 275 1.26 -8.67 -2.09
C SER A 275 1.02 -10.08 -1.59
N ASP A 276 -0.03 -10.74 -2.07
CA ASP A 276 -0.39 -12.10 -1.64
C ASP A 276 0.79 -13.07 -1.75
N ALA A 277 1.56 -13.00 -2.83
CA ALA A 277 2.73 -13.85 -3.04
C ALA A 277 3.81 -13.65 -1.97
N ILE A 278 4.12 -12.39 -1.62
CA ILE A 278 5.14 -12.10 -0.59
C ILE A 278 4.59 -12.40 0.80
N ASN A 279 3.30 -12.15 1.03
CA ASN A 279 2.63 -12.45 2.28
C ASN A 279 2.62 -13.96 2.58
N CYS A 280 2.37 -14.79 1.56
CA CYS A 280 2.51 -16.24 1.64
C CYS A 280 3.95 -16.66 2.01
N VAL A 281 4.96 -16.11 1.34
CA VAL A 281 6.37 -16.42 1.66
C VAL A 281 6.73 -15.97 3.09
N PHE A 282 6.23 -14.81 3.53
CA PHE A 282 6.46 -14.29 4.87
C PHE A 282 5.91 -15.23 5.95
N TYR A 283 4.61 -15.56 5.89
CA TYR A 283 4.01 -16.46 6.89
C TYR A 283 4.52 -17.89 6.77
N PHE A 284 4.82 -18.37 5.56
CA PHE A 284 5.45 -19.66 5.36
C PHE A 284 6.85 -19.71 6.02
N SER A 285 7.64 -18.65 5.89
CA SER A 285 8.96 -18.58 6.54
C SER A 285 8.85 -18.63 8.07
N ILE A 286 7.85 -17.97 8.65
CA ILE A 286 7.55 -18.06 10.09
C ILE A 286 7.16 -19.48 10.48
N ALA A 287 6.22 -20.10 9.75
CA ALA A 287 5.76 -21.45 10.01
C ALA A 287 6.91 -22.48 9.89
N ALA A 288 7.76 -22.33 8.87
CA ALA A 288 8.94 -23.14 8.68
C ALA A 288 9.86 -23.03 9.90
N ILE A 289 10.23 -21.82 10.34
CA ILE A 289 11.07 -21.62 11.52
C ILE A 289 10.43 -22.22 12.79
N ALA A 290 9.13 -22.02 12.98
CA ALA A 290 8.41 -22.53 14.15
C ALA A 290 8.39 -24.06 14.21
N SER A 291 8.33 -24.74 13.07
CA SER A 291 8.25 -26.21 13.00
C SER A 291 9.48 -26.96 13.55
N PHE A 292 10.62 -26.27 13.69
CA PHE A 292 11.85 -26.85 14.26
C PHE A 292 12.09 -26.45 15.72
N GLN A 293 11.16 -25.72 16.33
CA GLN A 293 11.18 -25.44 17.74
C GLN A 293 10.58 -26.61 18.52
N MET A 294 10.90 -26.70 19.80
CA MET A 294 10.30 -27.69 20.69
C MET A 294 8.79 -27.41 20.80
N SER A 295 7.97 -28.39 20.47
CA SER A 295 6.52 -28.29 20.60
C SER A 295 6.16 -28.14 22.08
N LEU A 296 5.47 -27.06 22.43
CA LEU A 296 4.90 -26.91 23.78
C LEU A 296 3.76 -27.91 24.03
N TYR A 297 2.99 -28.20 22.97
CA TYR A 297 1.89 -29.15 22.99
C TYR A 297 1.89 -29.97 21.71
N THR A 298 1.61 -31.26 21.82
CA THR A 298 1.38 -32.15 20.67
C THR A 298 -0.08 -32.56 20.65
N PHE A 299 -0.76 -32.27 19.53
CA PHE A 299 -2.14 -32.67 19.34
C PHE A 299 -2.20 -33.90 18.44
N ASN A 300 -2.69 -35.01 18.97
CA ASN A 300 -2.97 -36.21 18.18
C ASN A 300 -4.39 -36.14 17.61
N PHE A 301 -4.48 -35.75 16.34
CA PHE A 301 -5.74 -35.77 15.60
C PHE A 301 -5.95 -37.15 14.97
N ASN A 302 -7.08 -37.78 15.28
CA ASN A 302 -7.54 -38.95 14.52
C ASN A 302 -7.91 -38.54 13.08
N ARG A 303 -8.09 -39.52 12.19
CA ARG A 303 -8.37 -39.27 10.77
C ARG A 303 -9.58 -38.36 10.56
N ILE A 304 -10.62 -38.53 11.38
CA ILE A 304 -11.85 -37.73 11.32
C ILE A 304 -11.55 -36.25 11.63
N LYS A 305 -10.80 -35.97 12.71
CA LYS A 305 -10.42 -34.60 13.07
C LYS A 305 -9.50 -33.94 12.03
N LYS A 306 -8.63 -34.71 11.37
CA LYS A 306 -7.81 -34.20 10.26
C LYS A 306 -8.67 -33.81 9.06
N ILE A 307 -9.64 -34.64 8.70
CA ILE A 307 -10.58 -34.34 7.61
C ILE A 307 -11.46 -33.13 7.98
N SER A 308 -11.92 -33.02 9.24
CA SER A 308 -12.73 -31.88 9.66
C SER A 308 -11.99 -30.54 9.59
N MET A 309 -10.65 -30.51 9.65
CA MET A 309 -9.87 -29.30 9.41
C MET A 309 -9.97 -28.77 7.97
N LEU A 310 -10.42 -29.57 7.01
CA LEU A 310 -10.69 -29.12 5.65
C LEU A 310 -12.03 -28.36 5.54
N ILE A 311 -12.96 -28.56 6.48
CA ILE A 311 -14.29 -27.94 6.43
C ILE A 311 -14.19 -26.41 6.42
N PRO A 312 -13.45 -25.75 7.32
CA PRO A 312 -13.26 -24.30 7.26
C PRO A 312 -12.65 -23.83 5.94
N VAL A 313 -11.70 -24.59 5.38
CA VAL A 313 -11.05 -24.26 4.11
C VAL A 313 -12.05 -24.33 2.95
N ILE A 314 -12.87 -25.37 2.90
CA ILE A 314 -13.92 -25.55 1.88
C ILE A 314 -15.00 -24.46 2.01
N LEU A 315 -15.42 -24.14 3.23
CA LEU A 315 -16.38 -23.08 3.49
C LEU A 315 -15.84 -21.71 3.08
N LEU A 316 -14.60 -21.39 3.46
CA LEU A 316 -13.93 -20.15 3.06
C LEU A 316 -13.77 -20.08 1.54
N PHE A 317 -13.45 -21.20 0.89
CA PHE A 317 -13.38 -21.29 -0.56
C PHE A 317 -14.75 -21.02 -1.20
N GLY A 318 -15.83 -21.66 -0.73
CA GLY A 318 -17.19 -21.42 -1.22
C GLY A 318 -17.65 -19.98 -1.05
N LEU A 319 -17.39 -19.37 0.11
CA LEU A 319 -17.67 -17.95 0.37
C LEU A 319 -16.86 -17.03 -0.55
N SER A 320 -15.60 -17.37 -0.80
CA SER A 320 -14.72 -16.61 -1.71
C SER A 320 -15.22 -16.70 -3.15
N MET A 321 -15.62 -17.90 -3.60
CA MET A 321 -16.19 -18.11 -4.93
C MET A 321 -17.50 -17.34 -5.10
N ARG A 322 -18.37 -17.31 -4.09
CA ARG A 322 -19.61 -16.50 -4.10
C ARG A 322 -19.28 -15.02 -4.27
N LYS A 323 -18.29 -14.48 -3.57
CA LYS A 323 -17.84 -13.10 -3.73
C LYS A 323 -17.23 -12.83 -5.10
N ILE A 324 -16.40 -13.73 -5.62
CA ILE A 324 -15.80 -13.61 -6.96
C ILE A 324 -16.90 -13.56 -8.03
N ASN A 325 -17.92 -14.42 -7.94
CA ASN A 325 -19.06 -14.40 -8.85
C ASN A 325 -19.82 -13.08 -8.76
N ALA A 326 -20.11 -12.58 -7.56
CA ALA A 326 -20.75 -11.28 -7.38
C ALA A 326 -19.92 -10.11 -7.95
N LEU A 327 -18.59 -10.15 -7.81
CA LEU A 327 -17.69 -9.17 -8.43
C LEU A 327 -17.72 -9.24 -9.96
N ASN A 328 -17.78 -10.44 -10.53
CA ASN A 328 -17.91 -10.62 -11.98
C ASN A 328 -19.28 -10.14 -12.49
N ASP A 329 -20.36 -10.41 -11.77
CA ASP A 329 -21.69 -9.92 -12.11
C ASP A 329 -21.77 -8.40 -11.99
N TRP A 330 -21.10 -7.81 -10.99
CA TRP A 330 -20.97 -6.36 -10.88
C TRP A 330 -20.22 -5.76 -12.08
N ARG A 331 -19.12 -6.36 -12.52
CA ARG A 331 -18.39 -5.94 -13.72
C ARG A 331 -19.30 -5.96 -14.97
N LYS A 332 -20.09 -7.02 -15.14
CA LYS A 332 -21.07 -7.12 -16.23
C LYS A 332 -22.15 -6.04 -16.12
N ALA A 333 -22.71 -5.83 -14.93
CA ALA A 333 -23.71 -4.78 -14.69
C ALA A 333 -23.16 -3.38 -15.01
N GLN A 334 -21.91 -3.10 -14.64
CA GLN A 334 -21.24 -1.85 -14.97
C GLN A 334 -21.07 -1.66 -16.49
N SER A 335 -20.71 -2.71 -17.24
CA SER A 335 -20.62 -2.62 -18.71
C SER A 335 -21.97 -2.42 -19.40
N SER A 336 -23.08 -2.92 -18.82
CA SER A 336 -24.43 -2.76 -19.37
C SER A 336 -25.07 -1.40 -19.12
N MET A 337 -24.49 -0.56 -18.23
CA MET A 337 -25.06 0.76 -17.87
C MET A 337 -25.24 1.69 -19.08
N VAL A 338 -24.43 1.54 -20.13
CA VAL A 338 -24.51 2.38 -21.34
C VAL A 338 -25.78 2.14 -22.14
N TYR A 339 -26.39 0.95 -22.03
CA TYR A 339 -27.47 0.51 -22.91
C TYR A 339 -28.80 0.20 -22.18
N ALA A 340 -28.76 -0.11 -20.88
CA ALA A 340 -29.95 -0.50 -20.11
C ALA A 340 -29.82 -0.14 -18.61
N GLU A 341 -30.11 1.12 -18.26
CA GLU A 341 -29.91 1.66 -16.91
C GLU A 341 -30.77 0.96 -15.83
N GLY A 342 -32.04 0.66 -16.14
CA GLY A 342 -32.97 -0.03 -15.22
C GLY A 342 -32.58 -1.47 -14.92
N ASP A 343 -32.07 -2.21 -15.91
CA ASP A 343 -31.59 -3.59 -15.72
C ASP A 343 -30.29 -3.63 -14.93
N ALA A 344 -29.42 -2.61 -15.10
CA ALA A 344 -28.25 -2.46 -14.26
C ALA A 344 -28.66 -2.27 -12.79
N LEU A 345 -29.64 -1.42 -12.49
CA LEU A 345 -30.10 -1.17 -11.12
C LEU A 345 -30.61 -2.44 -10.42
N ARG A 346 -31.42 -3.26 -11.10
CA ARG A 346 -31.89 -4.55 -10.57
C ARG A 346 -30.73 -5.51 -10.28
N LYS A 347 -29.68 -5.51 -11.11
CA LYS A 347 -28.47 -6.30 -10.86
C LYS A 347 -27.72 -5.78 -9.63
N TYR A 348 -27.58 -4.46 -9.48
CA TYR A 348 -26.98 -3.86 -8.29
C TYR A 348 -27.71 -4.26 -7.00
N GLU A 349 -29.05 -4.22 -6.98
CA GLU A 349 -29.84 -4.64 -5.82
C GLU A 349 -29.61 -6.10 -5.44
N LYS A 350 -29.57 -7.02 -6.41
CA LYS A 350 -29.27 -8.43 -6.15
C LYS A 350 -27.85 -8.64 -5.59
N ILE A 351 -26.88 -7.90 -6.12
CA ILE A 351 -25.47 -8.00 -5.73
C ILE A 351 -25.24 -7.40 -4.33
N TYR A 352 -26.05 -6.41 -3.92
CA TYR A 352 -25.89 -5.69 -2.66
C TYR A 352 -25.77 -6.63 -1.46
N HIS A 353 -26.58 -7.68 -1.36
CA HIS A 353 -26.54 -8.62 -0.24
C HIS A 353 -25.23 -9.43 -0.11
N VAL A 354 -24.39 -9.45 -1.16
CA VAL A 354 -23.10 -10.17 -1.16
C VAL A 354 -21.92 -9.20 -1.02
N LEU A 355 -22.08 -7.96 -1.49
CA LEU A 355 -21.05 -6.93 -1.55
C LEU A 355 -21.37 -5.69 -0.70
N ASP A 356 -22.24 -5.82 0.30
CA ASP A 356 -22.65 -4.77 1.25
C ASP A 356 -21.50 -4.19 2.08
N ASN A 357 -20.36 -4.87 2.10
CA ASN A 357 -19.13 -4.44 2.73
C ASN A 357 -18.01 -4.07 1.76
N ASN A 358 -18.29 -4.03 0.45
CA ASN A 358 -17.34 -3.61 -0.56
C ASN A 358 -17.54 -2.12 -0.85
N GLY A 359 -16.65 -1.28 -0.34
CA GLY A 359 -16.74 0.16 -0.50
C GLY A 359 -16.87 0.62 -1.96
N ALA A 360 -16.08 0.06 -2.88
CA ALA A 360 -16.11 0.47 -4.29
C ALA A 360 -17.45 0.14 -4.96
N PHE A 361 -18.03 -1.03 -4.62
CA PHE A 361 -19.36 -1.42 -5.07
C PHE A 361 -20.43 -0.48 -4.53
N LEU A 362 -20.41 -0.22 -3.21
CA LEU A 362 -21.37 0.71 -2.57
C LEU A 362 -21.27 2.12 -3.17
N PHE A 363 -20.05 2.61 -3.42
CA PHE A 363 -19.86 3.92 -4.06
C PHE A 363 -20.45 3.95 -5.47
N ASN A 364 -20.17 2.95 -6.31
CA ASN A 364 -20.73 2.91 -7.67
C ASN A 364 -22.26 2.79 -7.64
N TYR A 365 -22.81 1.97 -6.74
CA TYR A 365 -24.25 1.80 -6.59
C TYR A 365 -24.93 3.10 -6.13
N GLY A 366 -24.39 3.72 -5.07
CA GLY A 366 -24.89 4.98 -4.55
C GLY A 366 -24.75 6.14 -5.54
N ALA A 367 -23.66 6.18 -6.32
CA ALA A 367 -23.45 7.17 -7.36
C ALA A 367 -24.50 7.04 -8.47
N LEU A 368 -24.79 5.82 -8.93
CA LEU A 368 -25.85 5.55 -9.91
C LEU A 368 -27.21 6.06 -9.41
N LEU A 369 -27.55 5.77 -8.14
CA LEU A 369 -28.78 6.28 -7.53
C LEU A 369 -28.81 7.82 -7.45
N ALA A 370 -27.65 8.46 -7.24
CA ALA A 370 -27.54 9.92 -7.21
C ALA A 370 -27.77 10.54 -8.59
N ASP A 371 -27.27 9.90 -9.64
CA ASP A 371 -27.45 10.32 -11.04
C ASP A 371 -28.92 10.22 -11.46
N MET A 372 -29.63 9.19 -10.96
CA MET A 372 -31.09 9.01 -11.11
C MET A 372 -31.93 9.93 -10.20
N ASN A 373 -31.32 10.83 -9.42
CA ASN A 373 -31.97 11.70 -8.43
C ASN A 373 -32.73 10.96 -7.31
N VAL A 374 -32.43 9.70 -7.03
CA VAL A 374 -32.98 8.93 -5.90
C VAL A 374 -32.16 9.23 -4.64
N ASN A 375 -32.24 10.47 -4.17
CA ASN A 375 -31.33 11.05 -3.18
C ASN A 375 -31.30 10.29 -1.84
N ASP A 376 -32.44 9.88 -1.28
CA ASP A 376 -32.48 9.25 0.05
C ASP A 376 -31.81 7.86 0.05
N LYS A 377 -32.14 7.03 -0.95
CA LYS A 377 -31.52 5.71 -1.11
C LYS A 377 -30.04 5.85 -1.44
N SER A 378 -29.68 6.79 -2.31
CA SER A 378 -28.29 7.11 -2.62
C SER A 378 -27.51 7.49 -1.36
N LEU A 379 -28.05 8.39 -0.53
CA LEU A 379 -27.41 8.85 0.69
C LEU A 379 -27.15 7.69 1.66
N ASN A 380 -28.13 6.81 1.88
CA ASN A 380 -27.98 5.64 2.75
C ASN A 380 -26.85 4.70 2.27
N ILE A 381 -26.78 4.44 0.96
CA ILE A 381 -25.75 3.58 0.37
C ILE A 381 -24.37 4.26 0.40
N LEU A 382 -24.28 5.55 0.06
CA LEU A 382 -23.03 6.29 0.06
C LEU A 382 -22.47 6.51 1.47
N THR A 383 -23.32 6.78 2.47
CA THR A 383 -22.90 6.83 3.87
C THR A 383 -22.41 5.46 4.35
N SER A 384 -23.01 4.37 3.88
CA SER A 384 -22.47 3.02 4.11
C SER A 384 -21.10 2.83 3.44
N ALA A 385 -20.91 3.36 2.22
CA ALA A 385 -19.64 3.31 1.50
C ALA A 385 -18.52 4.05 2.24
N GLN A 386 -18.82 5.16 2.93
CA GLN A 386 -17.85 5.93 3.72
C GLN A 386 -17.15 5.10 4.80
N ARG A 387 -17.80 4.04 5.31
CA ARG A 387 -17.19 3.12 6.30
C ARG A 387 -16.06 2.27 5.73
N TYR A 388 -16.02 2.10 4.41
CA TYR A 388 -15.10 1.20 3.72
C TYR A 388 -14.17 1.92 2.74
N LEU A 389 -14.37 3.21 2.48
CA LEU A 389 -13.46 4.03 1.68
C LEU A 389 -13.60 5.52 2.00
N SER A 390 -12.47 6.22 1.92
CA SER A 390 -12.44 7.68 1.90
C SER A 390 -11.86 8.13 0.57
N ASN A 391 -12.70 8.66 -0.32
CA ASN A 391 -12.22 9.29 -1.53
C ASN A 391 -12.95 10.63 -1.83
N PRO A 392 -12.29 11.57 -2.53
CA PRO A 392 -12.85 12.87 -2.89
C PRO A 392 -14.10 12.79 -3.77
N LYS A 393 -14.25 11.74 -4.58
CA LYS A 393 -15.44 11.57 -5.43
C LYS A 393 -16.68 11.28 -4.60
N LEU A 394 -16.56 10.39 -3.61
CA LEU A 394 -17.60 10.07 -2.63
C LEU A 394 -18.02 11.34 -1.89
N ALA A 395 -17.04 12.11 -1.39
CA ALA A 395 -17.31 13.40 -0.76
C ALA A 395 -18.00 14.39 -1.70
N THR A 396 -17.58 14.49 -2.97
CA THR A 396 -18.24 15.34 -3.97
C THR A 396 -19.71 14.97 -4.16
N ILE A 397 -20.03 13.69 -4.34
CA ILE A 397 -21.43 13.25 -4.56
C ILE A 397 -22.28 13.54 -3.32
N LEU A 398 -21.77 13.23 -2.12
CA LEU A 398 -22.45 13.55 -0.87
C LEU A 398 -22.68 15.07 -0.72
N ALA A 399 -21.70 15.90 -1.08
CA ALA A 399 -21.84 17.35 -1.07
C ALA A 399 -22.95 17.83 -2.02
N ILE A 400 -23.01 17.27 -3.23
CA ILE A 400 -24.03 17.61 -4.23
C ILE A 400 -25.42 17.22 -3.75
N ILE A 401 -25.59 16.00 -3.21
CA ILE A 401 -26.88 15.54 -2.68
C ILE A 401 -27.34 16.45 -1.54
N TYR A 402 -26.49 16.70 -0.54
CA TYR A 402 -26.85 17.60 0.56
C TYR A 402 -27.13 19.03 0.10
N ASN A 403 -26.44 19.52 -0.93
CA ASN A 403 -26.70 20.83 -1.51
C ASN A 403 -28.07 20.88 -2.21
N ARG A 404 -28.45 19.84 -2.97
CA ARG A 404 -29.78 19.72 -3.58
C ARG A 404 -30.88 19.67 -2.53
N MET A 405 -30.63 19.01 -1.40
CA MET A 405 -31.53 18.95 -0.25
C MET A 405 -31.49 20.23 0.62
N GLN A 406 -30.78 21.28 0.19
CA GLN A 406 -30.62 22.54 0.92
C GLN A 406 -30.00 22.42 2.32
N ASN A 407 -29.34 21.29 2.62
CA ASN A 407 -28.57 21.12 3.84
C ASN A 407 -27.15 21.67 3.64
N TYR A 408 -27.06 23.00 3.58
CA TYR A 408 -25.81 23.70 3.26
C TYR A 408 -24.68 23.42 4.26
N GLY A 409 -25.01 23.19 5.54
CA GLY A 409 -24.01 22.86 6.56
C GLY A 409 -23.31 21.53 6.29
N LYS A 410 -24.05 20.47 5.94
CA LYS A 410 -23.45 19.19 5.55
C LYS A 410 -22.77 19.29 4.19
N ALA A 411 -23.38 19.96 3.21
CA ALA A 411 -22.79 20.16 1.89
C ALA A 411 -21.41 20.83 1.99
N GLU A 412 -21.29 21.89 2.80
CA GLU A 412 -20.03 22.60 3.05
C GLU A 412 -18.95 21.67 3.62
N ARG A 413 -19.29 20.87 4.63
CA ARG A 413 -18.34 19.91 5.23
C ARG A 413 -17.77 18.95 4.19
N TYR A 414 -18.61 18.43 3.31
CA TYR A 414 -18.17 17.51 2.26
C TYR A 414 -17.41 18.21 1.12
N TYR A 415 -17.78 19.43 0.73
CA TYR A 415 -17.00 20.21 -0.24
C TYR A 415 -15.60 20.55 0.30
N LEU A 416 -15.51 20.95 1.58
CA LEU A 416 -14.23 21.17 2.26
C LEU A 416 -13.40 19.89 2.30
N SER A 417 -14.02 18.78 2.73
CA SER A 417 -13.38 17.46 2.76
C SER A 417 -12.79 17.07 1.40
N CYS A 418 -13.58 17.17 0.32
CA CYS A 418 -13.09 16.91 -1.04
C CYS A 418 -11.91 17.81 -1.43
N ALA A 419 -11.98 19.10 -1.12
CA ALA A 419 -10.94 20.06 -1.48
C ALA A 419 -9.62 19.77 -0.76
N TYR A 420 -9.68 19.45 0.53
CA TYR A 420 -8.47 19.23 1.33
C TYR A 420 -7.96 17.78 1.33
N MET A 421 -8.77 16.79 0.92
CA MET A 421 -8.29 15.42 0.67
C MET A 421 -7.29 15.37 -0.49
N GLU A 422 -7.49 16.17 -1.53
CA GLU A 422 -6.54 16.30 -2.64
C GLU A 422 -6.20 17.77 -2.87
N PRO A 423 -5.45 18.38 -1.92
CA PRO A 423 -5.30 19.82 -1.89
C PRO A 423 -4.65 20.32 -3.16
N LYS A 424 -3.81 19.53 -3.86
CA LYS A 424 -3.18 19.87 -5.15
C LYS A 424 -4.16 20.19 -6.30
N ARG A 425 -5.40 19.69 -6.27
CA ARG A 425 -6.35 19.85 -7.38
C ARG A 425 -7.04 21.21 -7.31
N PHE A 426 -7.20 21.88 -8.45
CA PHE A 426 -7.87 23.17 -8.55
C PHE A 426 -9.41 23.05 -8.59
N VAL A 427 -9.92 22.00 -9.25
CA VAL A 427 -11.37 21.82 -9.46
C VAL A 427 -12.16 21.78 -8.14
N PRO A 428 -11.77 21.01 -7.10
CA PRO A 428 -12.50 21.00 -5.84
C PRO A 428 -12.60 22.38 -5.15
N PHE A 429 -11.54 23.18 -5.19
CA PHE A 429 -11.56 24.54 -4.65
C PHE A 429 -12.44 25.47 -5.47
N ASN A 430 -12.44 25.34 -6.80
CA ASN A 430 -13.34 26.10 -7.65
C ASN A 430 -14.82 25.75 -7.38
N THR A 431 -15.12 24.46 -7.20
CA THR A 431 -16.48 24.01 -6.81
C THR A 431 -16.88 24.61 -5.46
N LEU A 432 -15.97 24.63 -4.48
CA LEU A 432 -16.22 25.25 -3.18
C LEU A 432 -16.43 26.78 -3.28
N LEU A 433 -15.67 27.47 -4.15
CA LEU A 433 -15.88 28.90 -4.44
C LEU A 433 -17.28 29.17 -5.00
N VAL A 434 -17.70 28.39 -6.00
CA VAL A 434 -19.04 28.50 -6.60
C VAL A 434 -20.12 28.22 -5.56
N PHE A 435 -19.95 27.19 -4.72
CA PHE A 435 -20.87 26.89 -3.63
C PHE A 435 -21.04 28.07 -2.67
N TYR A 436 -19.94 28.68 -2.20
CA TYR A 436 -20.02 29.84 -1.31
C TYR A 436 -20.64 31.06 -1.99
N ARG A 437 -20.35 31.29 -3.27
CA ARG A 437 -20.99 32.36 -4.04
C ARG A 437 -22.51 32.16 -4.12
N ASN A 438 -22.95 30.95 -4.45
CA ASN A 438 -24.37 30.62 -4.63
C ASN A 438 -25.16 30.64 -3.31
N THR A 439 -24.48 30.43 -2.18
CA THR A 439 -25.09 30.45 -0.84
C THR A 439 -24.88 31.78 -0.10
N GLY A 440 -24.36 32.81 -0.76
CA GLY A 440 -24.18 34.15 -0.18
C GLY A 440 -23.06 34.25 0.88
N GLN A 441 -22.17 33.27 0.96
CA GLN A 441 -21.10 33.20 1.96
C GLN A 441 -19.84 33.98 1.51
N THR A 442 -20.00 35.30 1.32
CA THR A 442 -19.01 36.18 0.67
C THR A 442 -17.61 36.10 1.28
N PHE A 443 -17.48 36.14 2.61
CA PHE A 443 -16.16 36.08 3.25
C PHE A 443 -15.43 34.76 2.98
N LYS A 444 -16.15 33.63 3.04
CA LYS A 444 -15.58 32.31 2.74
C LYS A 444 -15.22 32.19 1.25
N ALA A 445 -16.08 32.69 0.36
CA ALA A 445 -15.82 32.75 -1.08
C ALA A 445 -14.53 33.54 -1.39
N GLN A 446 -14.37 34.74 -0.81
CA GLN A 446 -13.15 35.53 -0.99
C GLN A 446 -11.89 34.80 -0.50
N ASN A 447 -11.98 34.13 0.66
CA ASN A 447 -10.85 33.36 1.20
C ASN A 447 -10.46 32.19 0.29
N ILE A 448 -11.43 31.46 -0.27
CA ILE A 448 -11.15 30.39 -1.23
C ILE A 448 -10.59 30.95 -2.54
N ALA A 449 -11.11 32.08 -3.03
CA ALA A 449 -10.60 32.72 -4.24
C ALA A 449 -9.11 33.11 -4.09
N ARG A 450 -8.71 33.71 -2.96
CA ARG A 450 -7.28 33.98 -2.66
C ARG A 450 -6.46 32.69 -2.66
N LYS A 451 -6.93 31.65 -1.95
CA LYS A 451 -6.27 30.34 -1.93
C LYS A 451 -6.08 29.74 -3.33
N ILE A 452 -7.07 29.87 -4.23
CA ILE A 452 -6.97 29.39 -5.62
C ILE A 452 -5.87 30.14 -6.38
N ILE A 453 -5.77 31.45 -6.20
CA ILE A 453 -4.79 32.29 -6.90
C ILE A 453 -3.36 31.94 -6.45
N ASP A 454 -3.13 31.84 -5.14
CA ASP A 454 -1.82 31.59 -4.54
C ASP A 454 -1.33 30.15 -4.72
N LYS A 455 -2.25 29.25 -5.08
CA LYS A 455 -1.97 27.84 -5.24
C LYS A 455 -0.90 27.57 -6.32
N PRO A 456 0.13 26.74 -6.04
CA PRO A 456 1.15 26.41 -7.04
C PRO A 456 0.59 25.53 -8.15
N VAL A 457 0.98 25.82 -9.40
CA VAL A 457 0.61 25.05 -10.59
C VAL A 457 1.73 24.07 -10.90
N LYS A 458 1.44 22.76 -10.82
CA LYS A 458 2.44 21.71 -11.14
C LYS A 458 2.51 21.45 -12.64
N ILE A 459 1.35 21.34 -13.29
CA ILE A 459 1.22 21.12 -14.73
C ILE A 459 0.28 22.21 -15.23
N PRO A 460 0.77 23.19 -16.01
CA PRO A 460 -0.09 24.22 -16.60
C PRO A 460 -1.17 23.60 -17.48
N SER A 461 -2.38 24.15 -17.42
CA SER A 461 -3.47 23.78 -18.32
C SER A 461 -4.43 24.95 -18.47
N LEU A 462 -5.12 25.01 -19.62
CA LEU A 462 -6.15 26.02 -19.87
C LEU A 462 -7.17 26.07 -18.73
N ARG A 463 -7.63 24.89 -18.27
CA ARG A 463 -8.59 24.78 -17.18
C ARG A 463 -8.11 25.40 -15.87
N ILE A 464 -6.83 25.27 -15.53
CA ILE A 464 -6.27 25.90 -14.32
C ILE A 464 -6.22 27.42 -14.49
N SER A 465 -5.86 27.91 -15.67
CA SER A 465 -5.85 29.34 -15.99
C SER A 465 -7.24 29.96 -15.88
N GLU A 466 -8.26 29.29 -16.43
CA GLU A 466 -9.68 29.68 -16.31
C GLU A 466 -10.10 29.79 -14.84
N ILE A 467 -9.82 28.76 -14.03
CA ILE A 467 -10.16 28.74 -12.60
C ILE A 467 -9.50 29.89 -11.85
N LYS A 468 -8.21 30.15 -12.11
CA LYS A 468 -7.49 31.28 -11.48
C LYS A 468 -8.05 32.63 -11.92
N ASN A 469 -8.37 32.79 -13.20
CA ASN A 469 -8.94 34.03 -13.73
C ASN A 469 -10.33 34.31 -13.16
N ALA A 470 -11.19 33.29 -13.07
CA ALA A 470 -12.51 33.41 -12.44
C ALA A 470 -12.39 33.81 -10.96
N ALA A 471 -11.44 33.25 -10.23
CA ALA A 471 -11.17 33.64 -8.84
C ALA A 471 -10.69 35.10 -8.72
N ARG A 472 -9.83 35.58 -9.63
CA ARG A 472 -9.38 36.99 -9.66
C ARG A 472 -10.54 37.94 -9.97
N GLN A 473 -11.34 37.63 -10.98
CA GLN A 473 -12.52 38.42 -11.35
C GLN A 473 -13.50 38.53 -10.17
N TYR A 474 -13.75 37.42 -9.47
CA TYR A 474 -14.60 37.42 -8.29
C TYR A 474 -14.08 38.37 -7.19
N LEU A 475 -12.77 38.36 -6.91
CA LEU A 475 -12.18 39.28 -5.92
C LEU A 475 -12.25 40.74 -6.35
N PHE A 476 -12.04 41.04 -7.64
CA PHE A 476 -12.12 42.39 -8.17
C PHE A 476 -13.53 42.98 -8.03
N VAL A 477 -14.56 42.25 -8.49
CA VAL A 477 -15.96 42.68 -8.36
C VAL A 477 -16.35 42.85 -6.89
N SER A 478 -16.00 41.89 -6.05
CA SER A 478 -16.34 41.95 -4.61
C SER A 478 -15.63 43.08 -3.84
N GLN A 479 -14.52 43.61 -4.35
CA GLN A 479 -13.86 44.79 -3.77
C GLN A 479 -14.56 46.10 -4.18
N ASN A 480 -15.13 46.14 -5.38
CA ASN A 480 -15.83 47.31 -5.92
C ASN A 480 -17.28 47.43 -5.43
N ASP A 481 -17.90 46.33 -4.98
CA ASP A 481 -19.25 46.31 -4.39
C ASP A 481 -19.29 46.67 -2.88
N LYS A 482 -18.19 47.17 -2.29
CA LYS A 482 -18.24 47.69 -0.92
C LYS A 482 -19.03 49.01 -0.91
N PRO A 483 -20.10 49.16 -0.10
CA PRO A 483 -20.75 50.46 0.05
C PRO A 483 -19.72 51.49 0.56
N PRO A 484 -19.83 52.78 0.16
CA PRO A 484 -18.93 53.80 0.65
C PRO A 484 -18.93 53.78 2.17
N LEU A 485 -17.73 53.79 2.76
CA LEU A 485 -17.55 54.03 4.18
C LEU A 485 -18.30 55.33 4.51
N LEU A 486 -19.43 55.21 5.22
CA LEU A 486 -20.03 56.34 5.90
C LEU A 486 -18.96 56.85 6.86
N ASN A 487 -18.30 57.94 6.47
CA ASN A 487 -17.44 58.74 7.33
C ASN A 487 -18.24 59.03 8.60
N LYS A 488 -17.91 58.35 9.71
CA LYS A 488 -18.29 58.83 11.02
C LYS A 488 -17.36 60.00 11.35
N LYS A 489 -18.00 61.16 11.42
CA LYS A 489 -17.58 62.49 11.85
C LYS A 489 -16.25 62.59 12.59
#